data_AF-A0A2N3FC59-F1
#
_entry.id   AF-A0A2N3FC59-F1
#
_cell.length_a   1.000
_cell.length_b   1.000
_cell.length_c   1.000
_cell.angle_alpha   90.00
_cell.angle_beta   90.00
_cell.angle_gamma   90.00
#
_symmetry.space_group_name_H-M   'P 1'
#
loop_
_entity.id
_entity.type
_entity.pdbx_description
1 polymer ?
#
loop_
_entity_poly.entity_id
_entity_poly.type
_entity_poly.pdbx_seq_one_letter_code
_entity_poly.pdbx_strand_id
1 'polypeptide(L)'
;MGVLCVDCVRAANQAASGTRSALGFPRALGRPYVTIGIIAANVAFYVYGMGAGLYGWQATYGLWPALSDQEPWRWVTSGFVHGGLFHIGMNMFVLYQFGSQL
;
A
#
# COMPACT_ATOMS: atom_id res chain seq x y z
N MET A 1 0.78 -33.43 -35.27
CA MET A 1 1.51 -32.24 -34.77
C MET A 1 0.61 -31.04 -34.94
N GLY A 2 -0.02 -30.54 -33.87
CA GLY A 2 -0.81 -29.31 -33.93
C GLY A 2 0.12 -28.12 -33.81
N VAL A 3 0.31 -27.36 -34.88
CA VAL A 3 0.99 -26.06 -34.83
C VAL A 3 -0.01 -25.05 -34.28
N LEU A 4 0.32 -24.44 -33.15
CA LEU A 4 -0.46 -23.35 -32.57
C LEU A 4 -0.40 -22.15 -33.53
N CYS A 5 -1.57 -21.65 -33.94
CA CYS A 5 -1.63 -20.55 -34.92
C CYS A 5 -1.04 -19.26 -34.33
N VAL A 6 -0.30 -18.50 -35.13
CA VAL A 6 0.33 -17.23 -34.69
C VAL A 6 -0.71 -16.25 -34.16
N ASP A 7 -1.91 -16.24 -34.74
CA ASP A 7 -3.01 -15.38 -34.28
C ASP A 7 -3.57 -15.82 -32.93
N CYS A 8 -3.58 -17.13 -32.66
CA CYS A 8 -3.99 -17.72 -31.40
C CYS A 8 -3.02 -17.30 -30.29
N VAL A 9 -1.71 -17.35 -30.58
CA VAL A 9 -0.66 -16.87 -29.67
C VAL A 9 -0.78 -15.36 -29.43
N ARG A 10 -1.03 -14.59 -30.49
CA ARG A 10 -1.11 -13.13 -30.40
C ARG A 10 -2.35 -12.69 -29.59
N ALA A 11 -3.50 -13.32 -29.84
CA ALA A 11 -4.73 -13.10 -29.07
C ALA A 11 -4.58 -13.54 -27.60
N ALA A 12 -3.95 -14.68 -27.34
CA ALA A 12 -3.68 -15.14 -25.97
C ALA A 12 -2.72 -14.20 -25.22
N ASN A 13 -1.66 -13.70 -25.87
CA ASN A 13 -0.74 -12.72 -25.28
C ASN A 13 -1.43 -11.38 -25.00
N GLN A 14 -2.32 -10.92 -25.89
CA GLN A 14 -3.12 -9.73 -25.67
C GLN A 14 -4.09 -9.91 -24.49
N ALA A 15 -4.77 -11.05 -24.40
CA ALA A 15 -5.65 -11.38 -23.28
C ALA A 15 -4.89 -11.52 -21.94
N ALA A 16 -3.66 -12.05 -21.96
CA ALA A 16 -2.82 -12.20 -20.78
C ALA A 16 -2.31 -10.85 -20.23
N SER A 17 -2.12 -9.84 -21.09
CA SER A 17 -1.56 -8.55 -20.72
C SER A 17 -2.38 -7.75 -19.68
N GLY A 18 -3.67 -8.07 -19.50
CA GLY A 18 -4.54 -7.43 -18.50
C GLY A 18 -4.45 -8.02 -17.09
N THR A 19 -3.77 -9.17 -16.92
CA THR A 19 -3.84 -9.94 -15.67
C THR A 19 -2.69 -9.67 -14.69
N ARG A 20 -1.64 -8.96 -15.10
CA ARG A 20 -0.43 -8.75 -14.28
C ARG A 20 0.03 -7.30 -14.28
N SER A 21 0.53 -6.84 -13.14
CA SER A 21 1.21 -5.54 -12.99
C SER A 21 2.58 -5.55 -13.72
N ALA A 22 3.20 -4.38 -13.89
CA ALA A 22 4.50 -4.24 -14.54
C ALA A 22 5.63 -5.09 -13.89
N LEU A 23 5.46 -5.45 -12.62
CA LEU A 23 6.39 -6.29 -11.86
C LEU A 23 5.93 -7.76 -11.78
N GLY A 24 4.92 -8.16 -12.55
CA GLY A 24 4.49 -9.55 -12.68
C GLY A 24 3.44 -10.02 -11.68
N PHE A 25 3.02 -9.17 -10.73
CA PHE A 25 2.01 -9.54 -9.73
C PHE A 25 0.59 -9.63 -10.32
N PRO A 26 -0.25 -10.60 -9.89
CA PRO A 26 -1.64 -10.69 -10.32
C PRO A 26 -2.39 -9.40 -9.95
N ARG A 27 -3.14 -8.84 -10.90
CA ARG A 27 -3.93 -7.63 -10.67
C ARG A 27 -5.36 -8.01 -10.32
N ALA A 28 -5.90 -7.45 -9.23
CA ALA A 28 -7.30 -7.65 -8.86
C ALA A 28 -8.22 -7.14 -9.97
N LEU A 29 -9.39 -7.79 -10.15
CA LEU A 29 -10.42 -7.35 -11.08
C LEU A 29 -11.12 -6.10 -10.52
N GLY A 30 -10.55 -4.91 -10.74
CA GLY A 30 -11.16 -3.65 -10.35
C GLY A 30 -10.17 -2.56 -9.96
N ARG A 31 -10.71 -1.40 -9.57
CA ARG A 31 -9.91 -0.30 -9.00
C ARG A 31 -9.76 -0.55 -7.49
N PRO A 32 -8.54 -0.53 -6.93
CA PRO A 32 -8.30 -0.88 -5.52
C PRO A 32 -8.64 0.29 -4.59
N TYR A 33 -9.92 0.59 -4.42
CA TYR A 33 -10.39 1.76 -3.65
C TYR A 33 -9.94 1.73 -2.19
N VAL A 34 -9.92 0.56 -1.55
CA VAL A 34 -9.47 0.40 -0.15
C VAL A 34 -7.99 0.72 -0.02
N THR A 35 -7.16 0.18 -0.91
CA THR A 35 -5.72 0.46 -0.95
C THR A 35 -5.46 1.95 -1.15
N ILE A 36 -6.16 2.59 -2.09
CA ILE A 36 -6.02 4.04 -2.33
C ILE A 36 -6.45 4.85 -1.10
N GLY A 37 -7.54 4.46 -0.44
CA GLY A 37 -8.01 5.09 0.80
C GLY A 37 -7.00 4.99 1.93
N ILE A 38 -6.39 3.83 2.13
CA ILE A 38 -5.33 3.62 3.12
C ILE A 38 -4.09 4.46 2.79
N ILE A 39 -3.68 4.52 1.51
CA ILE A 39 -2.57 5.39 1.09
C ILE A 39 -2.86 6.85 1.41
N ALA A 40 -4.05 7.34 1.06
CA ALA A 40 -4.45 8.72 1.33
C ALA A 40 -4.44 9.03 2.83
N ALA A 41 -4.93 8.11 3.66
CA ALA A 41 -4.92 8.26 5.12
C ALA A 41 -3.49 8.33 5.68
N ASN A 42 -2.58 7.48 5.22
CA ASN A 42 -1.17 7.50 5.62
C ASN A 42 -0.47 8.82 5.26
N VAL A 43 -0.69 9.30 4.02
CA VAL A 43 -0.12 10.57 3.56
C VAL A 43 -0.67 11.74 4.36
N ALA A 44 -1.98 11.80 4.58
CA ALA A 44 -2.62 12.86 5.37
C ALA A 44 -2.08 12.88 6.81
N PHE A 45 -1.93 11.71 7.44
CA PHE A 45 -1.44 11.60 8.81
C PHE A 45 0.04 12.00 8.93
N TYR A 46 0.87 11.66 7.95
CA TYR A 46 2.27 12.10 7.90
C TYR A 46 2.40 13.61 7.69
N VAL A 47 1.60 14.21 6.80
CA VAL A 47 1.57 15.68 6.59
C VAL A 47 1.14 16.40 7.87
N TYR A 48 0.16 15.85 8.60
CA TYR A 48 -0.21 16.36 9.92
C TYR A 48 0.97 16.31 10.91
N GLY A 49 1.69 15.18 10.97
CA GLY A 49 2.89 15.03 11.81
C GLY A 49 4.02 16.01 11.47
N MET A 50 4.18 16.38 10.19
CA MET A 50 5.14 17.40 9.77
C MET A 50 4.80 18.79 10.33
N GLY A 51 3.51 19.14 10.40
CA GLY A 51 3.05 20.41 10.97
C GLY A 51 3.07 20.45 12.51
N ALA A 52 2.81 19.31 13.16
CA ALA A 52 2.76 19.21 14.63
C ALA A 52 4.14 18.99 15.29
N GLY A 53 5.18 18.71 14.51
CA GLY A 53 6.50 18.34 15.00
C GLY A 53 6.66 16.82 15.09
N LEU A 54 7.56 16.27 14.27
CA LEU A 54 7.68 14.82 14.04
C LEU A 54 7.96 14.02 15.32
N TYR A 55 8.79 14.54 16.22
CA TYR A 55 9.19 13.81 17.43
C TYR A 55 8.03 13.64 18.42
N GLY A 56 7.31 14.72 18.72
CA GLY A 56 6.16 14.68 19.63
C GLY A 56 5.02 13.84 19.06
N TRP A 57 4.74 14.02 17.76
CA TRP A 57 3.74 13.21 17.05
C TRP A 57 4.07 11.71 17.08
N GLN A 58 5.33 11.32 16.84
CA GLN A 58 5.76 9.92 16.95
C GLN A 58 5.60 9.37 18.37
N ALA A 59 5.92 10.16 19.39
CA ALA A 59 5.77 9.75 20.79
C ALA A 59 4.29 9.56 21.18
N THR A 60 3.38 10.38 20.67
CA THR A 60 1.94 10.31 20.98
C THR A 60 1.22 9.21 20.23
N TYR A 61 1.52 9.02 18.94
CA TYR A 61 0.75 8.12 18.07
C TYR A 61 1.47 6.80 17.75
N GLY A 62 2.76 6.69 18.08
CA GLY A 62 3.53 5.46 17.95
C GLY A 62 3.12 4.40 18.97
N LEU A 63 3.49 3.15 18.69
CA LEU A 63 3.14 2.02 19.57
C LEU A 63 4.10 1.96 20.75
N TRP A 64 3.59 2.22 21.95
CA TRP A 64 4.31 2.03 23.21
C TRP A 64 3.59 0.95 24.01
N PRO A 65 4.09 -0.31 24.03
CA PRO A 65 3.38 -1.43 24.65
C PRO A 65 3.05 -1.21 26.14
N ALA A 66 3.89 -0.46 26.85
CA ALA A 66 3.64 -0.13 28.25
C ALA A 66 2.42 0.78 28.46
N LEU A 67 2.02 1.55 27.43
CA LEU A 67 0.90 2.47 27.48
C LEU A 67 -0.32 1.98 26.69
N SER A 68 -0.18 0.90 25.91
CA SER A 68 -1.23 0.47 24.96
C SER A 68 -2.53 0.02 25.62
N ASP A 69 -2.50 -0.37 26.89
CA ASP A 69 -3.71 -0.72 27.65
C ASP A 69 -4.49 0.52 28.10
N GLN A 70 -3.78 1.62 28.41
CA GLN A 70 -4.37 2.90 28.78
C GLN A 70 -4.73 3.74 27.56
N GLU A 71 -3.98 3.56 26.47
CA GLU A 71 -4.06 4.32 25.23
C GLU A 71 -4.28 3.38 24.03
N PRO A 72 -5.47 2.73 23.93
CA PRO A 72 -5.73 1.66 22.96
C PRO A 72 -5.68 2.12 21.50
N TRP A 73 -5.82 3.42 21.23
CA TRP A 73 -5.68 3.96 19.88
C TRP A 73 -4.28 3.72 19.29
N ARG A 74 -3.25 3.54 20.12
CA ARG A 74 -1.85 3.29 19.68
C ARG A 74 -1.71 2.03 18.83
N TRP A 75 -2.58 1.04 19.02
CA TRP A 75 -2.61 -0.17 18.19
C TRP A 75 -2.90 0.14 16.72
N VAL A 76 -3.76 1.13 16.47
CA VAL A 76 -4.18 1.51 15.12
C VAL A 76 -3.33 2.66 14.60
N THR A 77 -3.11 3.71 15.41
CA THR A 77 -2.40 4.91 14.95
C THR A 77 -0.95 4.65 14.61
N SER A 78 -0.31 3.69 15.27
CA SER A 78 1.08 3.32 14.99
C SER A 78 1.30 2.82 13.56
N GLY A 79 0.28 2.21 12.95
CA GLY A 79 0.32 1.80 11.54
C GLY A 79 0.38 2.98 10.55
N PHE A 80 0.01 4.18 10.98
CA PHE A 80 0.03 5.40 10.16
C PHE A 80 1.23 6.31 10.45
N VAL A 81 1.95 6.08 11.55
CA VAL A 81 3.13 6.88 11.93
C VAL A 81 4.34 6.51 11.06
N HIS A 82 4.98 7.50 10.47
CA HIS A 82 6.10 7.35 9.55
C HIS A 82 7.24 8.30 9.91
N GLY A 83 8.46 7.77 9.93
CA GLY A 83 9.66 8.48 10.38
C GLY A 83 10.30 9.43 9.37
N GLY A 84 9.88 9.41 8.11
CA GLY A 84 10.48 10.23 7.06
C GLY A 84 9.95 9.92 5.67
N LEU A 85 10.33 10.78 4.70
CA LEU A 85 9.87 10.74 3.31
C LEU A 85 10.17 9.41 2.60
N PHE A 86 11.37 8.87 2.78
CA PHE A 86 11.73 7.57 2.18
C PHE A 86 10.91 6.43 2.78
N HIS A 87 10.70 6.45 4.10
CA HIS A 87 9.96 5.40 4.80
C HIS A 87 8.48 5.36 4.39
N ILE A 88 7.81 6.52 4.32
CA ILE A 88 6.44 6.58 3.80
C ILE A 88 6.38 6.20 2.31
N GLY A 89 7.32 6.67 1.50
CA GLY A 89 7.35 6.35 0.06
C GLY A 89 7.45 4.85 -0.21
N MET A 90 8.37 4.15 0.47
CA MET A 90 8.50 2.70 0.34
C MET A 90 7.27 1.96 0.83
N ASN A 91 6.68 2.34 1.97
CA ASN A 91 5.46 1.69 2.47
C ASN A 91 4.28 1.86 1.51
N MET A 92 4.07 3.06 0.98
CA MET A 92 2.98 3.29 0.04
C MET A 92 3.18 2.53 -1.27
N PHE A 93 4.42 2.39 -1.73
CA PHE A 93 4.76 1.57 -2.90
C PHE A 93 4.45 0.09 -2.65
N VAL A 94 4.91 -0.46 -1.53
CA VAL A 94 4.64 -1.85 -1.13
C VAL A 94 3.13 -2.07 -0.96
N LEU A 95 2.45 -1.17 -0.26
CA LEU A 95 1.01 -1.26 0.00
C LEU A 95 0.21 -1.19 -1.29
N TYR A 96 0.58 -0.34 -2.25
CA TYR A 96 -0.04 -0.32 -3.57
C TYR A 96 0.19 -1.63 -4.32
N GLN A 97 1.41 -2.16 -4.28
CA GLN A 97 1.79 -3.37 -5.01
C GLN A 97 1.06 -4.62 -4.50
N PHE A 98 0.94 -4.79 -3.19
CA PHE A 98 0.26 -5.94 -2.58
C PHE A 98 -1.25 -5.72 -2.46
N GLY A 99 -1.69 -4.49 -2.15
CA GLY A 99 -3.10 -4.17 -2.01
C GLY A 99 -3.87 -4.21 -3.34
N SER A 100 -3.20 -3.97 -4.47
CA SER A 100 -3.83 -4.10 -5.80
C SER A 100 -3.99 -5.54 -6.30
N GLN A 101 -3.56 -6.53 -5.51
CA GLN A 101 -3.72 -7.96 -5.80
C GLN A 101 -4.95 -8.58 -5.11
N LEU A 102 -5.48 -7.90 -4.09
CA LEU A 102 -6.65 -8.30 -3.30
C LEU A 102 -7.94 -7.73 -3.93
#